data_AF-A0A952Q1K3-F1
#
_entry.id   AF-A0A952Q1K3-F1
#
_cell.length_a   1.000
_cell.length_b   1.000
_cell.length_c   1.000
_cell.angle_alpha   90.00
_cell.angle_beta   90.00
_cell.angle_gamma   90.00
#
_symmetry.space_group_name_H-M   'P 1'
#
loop_
_entity.id
_entity.type
_entity.pdbx_description
1 polymer ?
#
loop_
_entity_poly.entity_id
_entity_poly.type
_entity_poly.pdbx_seq_one_letter_code
_entity_poly.pdbx_strand_id
1 'polypeptide(L)'
;MTNANRSVGEDKFRQAFDGKGFQLLEPVDPMVNYSFEAGAVDPWTLELTASKWWLDEQDRPTGQQVTLATYDSEWPTSKDEATEDLDKLRQTYEKAGLESAMQQAEAMAVREGSIKVDRPDGRLFTEGPEDRFQTQRQLDLSQQVSPPDVEMDL
;
A
#
# COMPACT_ATOMS: atom_id res chain seq x y z
N MET A 1 -9.49 17.58 23.32
CA MET A 1 -10.09 16.23 23.36
C MET A 1 -9.36 15.34 22.36
N THR A 2 -8.04 15.14 22.50
CA THR A 2 -7.20 14.85 21.31
C THR A 2 -6.32 13.59 21.44
N ASN A 3 -6.12 13.04 22.64
CA ASN A 3 -5.28 11.86 22.85
C ASN A 3 -6.07 10.55 23.03
N ALA A 4 -7.27 10.61 23.60
CA ALA A 4 -8.07 9.41 23.91
C ALA A 4 -8.62 8.72 22.64
N ASN A 5 -9.08 9.47 21.64
CA ASN A 5 -9.58 8.88 20.40
C ASN A 5 -8.45 8.27 19.54
N ARG A 6 -7.22 8.80 19.66
CA ARG A 6 -6.05 8.26 18.97
C ARG A 6 -5.66 6.89 19.51
N SER A 7 -5.56 6.73 20.84
CA SER A 7 -5.20 5.43 21.41
C SER A 7 -6.27 4.37 21.12
N VAL A 8 -7.56 4.73 21.15
CA VAL A 8 -8.66 3.79 20.88
C VAL A 8 -8.61 3.21 19.47
N GLY A 9 -8.32 4.03 18.45
CA GLY A 9 -8.20 3.55 17.08
C GLY A 9 -6.99 2.61 16.90
N GLU A 10 -5.83 3.04 17.42
CA GLU A 10 -4.60 2.24 17.38
C GLU A 10 -4.78 0.88 18.10
N ASP A 11 -5.42 0.88 19.28
CA ASP A 11 -5.70 -0.33 20.06
C ASP A 11 -6.66 -1.28 19.32
N LYS A 12 -7.69 -0.75 18.65
CA LYS A 12 -8.62 -1.55 17.83
C LYS A 12 -7.89 -2.26 16.70
N PHE A 13 -7.00 -1.58 15.99
CA PHE A 13 -6.16 -2.21 14.98
C PHE A 13 -5.24 -3.26 15.59
N ARG A 14 -4.48 -2.92 16.64
CA ARG A 14 -3.58 -3.86 17.29
C ARG A 14 -4.31 -5.13 17.74
N GLN A 15 -5.48 -4.99 18.36
CA GLN A 15 -6.30 -6.11 18.79
C GLN A 15 -6.82 -6.95 17.61
N ALA A 16 -7.26 -6.31 16.53
CA ALA A 16 -7.81 -7.02 15.37
C ALA A 16 -6.76 -7.86 14.62
N PHE A 17 -5.52 -7.36 14.58
CA PHE A 17 -4.41 -8.00 13.90
C PHE A 17 -3.51 -8.82 14.84
N ASP A 18 -3.77 -8.81 16.16
CA ASP A 18 -3.06 -9.64 17.13
C ASP A 18 -3.23 -11.13 16.83
N GLY A 19 -2.13 -11.88 16.86
CA GLY A 19 -2.08 -13.29 16.52
C GLY A 19 -2.45 -13.62 15.06
N LYS A 20 -2.60 -12.62 14.18
CA LYS A 20 -2.73 -12.87 12.73
C LYS A 20 -1.34 -13.15 12.15
N GLY A 21 -1.28 -14.00 11.13
CA GLY A 21 -0.04 -14.39 10.45
C GLY A 21 0.57 -13.29 9.58
N PHE A 22 0.08 -12.05 9.66
CA PHE A 22 0.54 -10.91 8.89
C PHE A 22 0.60 -9.65 9.76
N GLN A 23 1.44 -8.70 9.36
CA GLN A 23 1.89 -7.59 10.21
C GLN A 23 1.60 -6.23 9.57
N LEU A 24 0.94 -5.35 10.33
CA LEU A 24 0.80 -3.94 9.96
C LEU A 24 2.16 -3.22 10.01
N LEU A 25 2.36 -2.27 9.10
CA LEU A 25 3.50 -1.37 9.14
C LEU A 25 3.39 -0.43 10.35
N GLU A 26 4.49 -0.32 11.11
CA GLU A 26 4.58 0.52 12.31
C GLU A 26 5.15 1.90 12.00
N PRO A 27 4.66 3.00 12.59
CA PRO A 27 3.67 3.03 13.65
C PRO A 27 2.24 2.85 13.13
N VAL A 28 1.45 2.07 13.87
CA VAL A 28 -0.01 1.99 13.66
C VAL A 28 -0.65 3.37 13.85
N ASP A 29 -1.52 3.74 12.92
CA ASP A 29 -2.31 4.96 12.89
C ASP A 29 -3.77 4.67 13.29
N PRO A 30 -4.47 5.60 13.96
CA PRO A 30 -5.85 5.37 14.39
C PRO A 30 -6.87 5.29 13.25
N MET A 31 -6.54 5.74 12.04
CA MET A 31 -7.48 5.81 10.91
C MET A 31 -7.12 4.86 9.78
N VAL A 32 -5.87 4.90 9.30
CA VAL A 32 -5.45 4.13 8.11
C VAL A 32 -4.08 3.51 8.30
N ASN A 33 -4.05 2.18 8.19
CA ASN A 33 -2.87 1.34 8.30
C ASN A 33 -2.60 0.58 7.01
N TYR A 34 -1.40 0.02 6.90
CA TYR A 34 -0.97 -0.68 5.71
C TYR A 34 -0.20 -1.95 6.06
N SER A 35 -0.21 -2.96 5.18
CA SER A 35 0.63 -4.15 5.29
C SER A 35 1.19 -4.54 3.92
N PHE A 36 2.32 -5.26 3.95
CA PHE A 36 2.84 -6.01 2.81
C PHE A 36 2.88 -7.49 3.16
N GLU A 37 2.39 -8.33 2.26
CA GLU A 37 2.19 -9.76 2.49
C GLU A 37 2.59 -10.56 1.25
N ALA A 38 3.30 -11.67 1.46
CA ALA A 38 3.51 -12.69 0.44
C ALA A 38 2.79 -13.96 0.89
N GLY A 39 1.77 -14.40 0.14
CA GLY A 39 0.92 -15.52 0.53
C GLY A 39 0.34 -16.29 -0.65
N ALA A 40 0.21 -17.61 -0.49
CA ALA A 40 -0.43 -18.46 -1.50
C ALA A 40 -1.92 -18.11 -1.58
N VAL A 41 -2.39 -17.78 -2.79
CA VAL A 41 -3.82 -17.52 -3.05
C VAL A 41 -4.54 -18.76 -3.56
N ASP A 42 -3.77 -19.69 -4.15
CA ASP A 42 -4.18 -21.02 -4.56
C ASP A 42 -2.94 -21.97 -4.55
N PRO A 43 -3.08 -23.27 -4.86
CA PRO A 43 -1.94 -24.21 -4.82
C PRO A 43 -0.79 -23.91 -5.79
N TRP A 44 -1.03 -23.09 -6.82
CA TRP A 44 -0.12 -22.80 -7.92
C TRP A 44 0.40 -21.37 -7.89
N THR A 45 -0.24 -20.50 -7.12
CA THR A 45 -0.01 -19.05 -7.19
C THR A 45 0.33 -18.47 -5.83
N LEU A 46 1.48 -17.80 -5.75
CA LEU A 46 1.90 -16.97 -4.64
C LEU A 46 1.76 -15.51 -5.07
N GLU A 47 1.12 -14.68 -4.25
CA GLU A 47 1.01 -13.24 -4.51
C GLU A 47 1.77 -12.46 -3.47
N LEU A 48 2.47 -11.41 -3.92
CA LEU A 48 2.93 -10.32 -3.08
C LEU A 48 1.93 -9.18 -3.20
N THR A 49 1.38 -8.72 -2.08
CA THR A 49 0.31 -7.73 -2.04
C THR A 49 0.66 -6.55 -1.13
N ALA A 50 0.09 -5.39 -1.47
CA ALA A 50 -0.04 -4.26 -0.55
C ALA A 50 -1.50 -4.15 -0.13
N SER A 51 -1.73 -3.97 1.17
CA SER A 51 -3.07 -3.82 1.73
C SER A 51 -3.20 -2.51 2.48
N LYS A 52 -4.35 -1.86 2.34
CA LYS A 52 -4.79 -0.71 3.11
C LYS A 52 -5.91 -1.13 4.04
N TRP A 53 -5.83 -0.72 5.30
CA TRP A 53 -6.76 -1.09 6.36
C TRP A 53 -7.33 0.16 7.02
N TRP A 54 -8.65 0.21 7.18
CA TRP A 54 -9.36 1.25 7.94
C TRP A 54 -10.48 0.64 8.79
N LEU A 55 -11.00 1.39 9.75
CA LEU A 55 -12.19 0.97 10.50
C LEU A 55 -13.46 1.42 9.77
N ASP A 56 -14.41 0.53 9.58
CA ASP A 56 -15.74 0.85 9.04
C ASP A 56 -16.61 1.62 10.06
N GLU A 57 -17.83 1.96 9.68
CA GLU A 57 -18.79 2.67 10.55
C GLU A 57 -19.15 1.89 11.83
N GLN A 58 -18.87 0.59 11.88
CA GLN A 58 -19.07 -0.28 13.05
C GLN A 58 -17.75 -0.58 13.78
N ASP A 59 -16.70 0.22 13.54
CA ASP A 59 -15.38 0.06 14.13
C ASP A 59 -14.70 -1.28 13.80
N ARG A 60 -15.06 -1.92 12.69
CA ARG A 60 -14.46 -3.18 12.25
C ARG A 60 -13.36 -2.90 11.24
N PRO A 61 -12.20 -3.54 11.35
CA PRO A 61 -11.18 -3.47 10.31
C PRO A 61 -11.73 -4.03 9.00
N THR A 62 -11.64 -3.19 7.96
CA THR A 62 -11.89 -3.54 6.57
C THR A 62 -10.70 -3.03 5.75
N GLY A 63 -10.57 -3.48 4.51
CA GLY A 63 -9.43 -3.10 3.70
C GLY A 63 -9.58 -3.34 2.22
N GLN A 64 -8.66 -2.75 1.47
CA GLN A 64 -8.45 -3.00 0.05
C GLN A 64 -7.06 -3.61 -0.13
N GLN A 65 -7.00 -4.68 -0.92
CA GLN A 65 -5.75 -5.34 -1.31
C GLN A 65 -5.45 -5.07 -2.78
N VAL A 66 -4.17 -4.89 -3.07
CA VAL A 66 -3.63 -4.76 -4.43
C VAL A 66 -2.52 -5.78 -4.61
N THR A 67 -2.63 -6.61 -5.66
CA THR A 67 -1.56 -7.53 -6.07
C THR A 67 -0.43 -6.74 -6.72
N LEU A 68 0.79 -6.87 -6.18
CA LEU A 68 1.99 -6.20 -6.68
C LEU A 68 2.77 -7.10 -7.64
N ALA A 69 2.83 -8.40 -7.32
CA ALA A 69 3.50 -9.40 -8.12
C ALA A 69 2.87 -10.78 -7.90
N THR A 70 3.00 -11.64 -8.90
CA THR A 70 2.54 -13.02 -8.87
C THR A 70 3.71 -13.94 -9.19
N TYR A 71 3.86 -15.00 -8.41
CA TYR A 71 4.92 -15.99 -8.53
C TYR A 71 4.28 -17.37 -8.72
N ASP A 72 4.79 -18.11 -9.69
CA ASP A 72 4.35 -19.48 -9.95
C ASP A 72 4.97 -20.41 -8.89
N SER A 73 4.13 -20.91 -8.00
CA SER A 73 4.53 -21.71 -6.84
C SER A 73 5.10 -23.08 -7.19
N GLU A 74 5.01 -23.52 -8.46
CA GLU A 74 5.65 -24.74 -8.93
C GLU A 74 7.17 -24.57 -9.06
N TRP A 75 7.67 -23.33 -9.19
CA TRP A 75 9.10 -23.07 -9.24
C TRP A 75 9.71 -23.05 -7.84
N PRO A 76 10.82 -23.80 -7.62
CA PRO A 76 11.46 -23.86 -6.31
C PRO A 76 11.92 -22.51 -5.76
N THR A 77 12.22 -21.54 -6.62
CA THR A 77 12.73 -20.21 -6.23
C THR A 77 11.63 -19.19 -5.93
N SER A 78 10.39 -19.43 -6.35
CA SER A 78 9.30 -18.45 -6.24
C SER A 78 9.04 -17.97 -4.82
N LYS A 79 9.15 -18.87 -3.83
CA LYS A 79 8.98 -18.49 -2.43
C LYS A 79 10.11 -17.59 -1.94
N ASP A 80 11.34 -17.87 -2.33
CA ASP A 80 12.50 -17.06 -1.96
C ASP A 80 12.42 -15.69 -2.63
N GLU A 81 12.08 -15.64 -3.92
CA GLU A 81 11.88 -14.40 -4.68
C GLU A 81 10.79 -13.51 -4.07
N ALA A 82 9.62 -14.09 -3.76
CA ALA A 82 8.54 -13.35 -3.11
C ALA A 82 8.92 -12.84 -1.71
N THR A 83 9.72 -13.61 -0.98
CA THR A 83 10.23 -13.20 0.35
C THR A 83 11.24 -12.07 0.20
N GLU A 84 12.16 -12.14 -0.76
CA GLU A 84 13.12 -11.07 -1.02
C GLU A 84 12.42 -9.76 -1.43
N ASP A 85 11.40 -9.82 -2.26
CA ASP A 85 10.66 -8.64 -2.69
C ASP A 85 9.81 -8.05 -1.55
N LEU A 86 9.21 -8.89 -0.71
CA LEU A 86 8.57 -8.46 0.53
C LEU A 86 9.57 -7.75 1.47
N ASP A 87 10.75 -8.33 1.65
CA ASP A 87 11.80 -7.77 2.51
C ASP A 87 12.33 -6.45 1.95
N LYS A 88 12.44 -6.30 0.63
CA LYS A 88 12.82 -5.03 0.00
C LYS A 88 11.79 -3.93 0.29
N LEU A 89 10.49 -4.21 0.18
CA LEU A 89 9.44 -3.23 0.51
C LEU A 89 9.50 -2.79 1.97
N ARG A 90 9.70 -3.76 2.89
CA ARG A 90 9.84 -3.48 4.33
C ARG A 90 11.10 -2.67 4.63
N GLN A 91 12.22 -3.00 4.00
CA GLN A 91 13.45 -2.23 4.15
C GLN A 91 13.32 -0.80 3.61
N THR A 92 12.64 -0.61 2.49
CA THR A 92 12.37 0.75 1.96
C THR A 92 11.49 1.52 2.91
N TYR A 93 10.47 0.88 3.49
CA TYR A 93 9.63 1.49 4.51
C TYR A 93 10.45 1.95 5.73
N GLU A 94 11.31 1.07 6.26
CA GLU A 94 12.17 1.39 7.40
C GLU A 94 13.17 2.52 7.12
N LYS A 95 13.74 2.57 5.90
CA LYS A 95 14.80 3.53 5.54
C LYS A 95 14.26 4.87 5.04
N ALA A 96 13.14 4.85 4.31
CA ALA A 96 12.66 5.98 3.51
C ALA A 96 11.16 6.28 3.71
N GLY A 97 10.47 5.53 4.58
CA GLY A 97 9.09 5.79 4.98
C GLY A 97 8.02 5.23 4.04
N LEU A 98 6.77 5.47 4.43
CA LEU A 98 5.57 4.94 3.77
C LEU A 98 5.48 5.30 2.29
N GLU A 99 5.71 6.56 1.95
CA GLU A 99 5.57 7.04 0.57
C GLU A 99 6.54 6.34 -0.37
N SER A 100 7.82 6.28 0.00
CA SER A 100 8.85 5.58 -0.79
C SER A 100 8.52 4.10 -0.98
N ALA A 101 8.05 3.43 0.07
CA ALA A 101 7.67 2.03 0.00
C ALA A 101 6.45 1.79 -0.90
N MET A 102 5.45 2.68 -0.84
CA MET A 102 4.25 2.58 -1.68
C MET A 102 4.50 2.95 -3.14
N GLN A 103 5.43 3.89 -3.42
CA GLN A 103 5.90 4.15 -4.78
C GLN A 103 6.67 2.95 -5.35
N GLN A 104 7.48 2.26 -4.52
CA GLN A 104 8.12 1.01 -4.94
C GLN A 104 7.09 -0.10 -5.20
N ALA A 105 6.07 -0.23 -4.34
CA ALA A 105 4.98 -1.18 -4.52
C ALA A 105 4.22 -0.90 -5.84
N GLU A 106 3.87 0.35 -6.11
CA GLU A 106 3.28 0.76 -7.38
C GLU A 106 4.17 0.41 -8.57
N ALA A 107 5.47 0.72 -8.51
CA ALA A 107 6.40 0.41 -9.60
C ALA A 107 6.48 -1.10 -9.88
N MET A 108 6.40 -1.93 -8.84
CA MET A 108 6.31 -3.38 -8.95
C MET A 108 5.01 -3.81 -9.65
N ALA A 109 3.86 -3.32 -9.17
CA ALA A 109 2.54 -3.61 -9.76
C ALA A 109 2.45 -3.20 -11.23
N VAL A 110 3.05 -2.07 -11.61
CA VAL A 110 3.12 -1.62 -13.00
C VAL A 110 4.04 -2.51 -13.84
N ARG A 111 5.21 -2.89 -13.29
CA ARG A 111 6.17 -3.77 -13.97
C ARG A 111 5.59 -5.15 -14.24
N GLU A 112 4.84 -5.70 -13.29
CA GLU A 112 4.15 -6.99 -13.40
C GLU A 112 2.83 -6.91 -14.16
N GLY A 113 2.37 -5.69 -14.48
CA GLY A 113 1.16 -5.45 -15.27
C GLY A 113 -0.15 -5.62 -14.49
N SER A 114 -0.12 -5.78 -13.17
CA SER A 114 -1.34 -5.80 -12.33
C SER A 114 -2.01 -4.42 -12.25
N ILE A 115 -1.23 -3.36 -12.46
CA ILE A 115 -1.72 -1.98 -12.57
C ILE A 115 -1.26 -1.35 -13.89
N LYS A 116 -2.16 -0.61 -14.55
CA LYS A 116 -1.84 0.15 -15.76
C LYS A 116 -1.03 1.41 -15.44
N VAL A 117 0.03 1.65 -16.21
CA VAL A 117 0.88 2.84 -16.10
C VAL A 117 0.15 4.15 -16.46
N ASP A 118 -0.80 4.09 -17.40
CA ASP A 118 -1.50 5.23 -17.97
C ASP A 118 -2.88 5.48 -17.33
N ARG A 119 -3.15 4.85 -16.18
CA ARG A 119 -4.45 4.98 -15.50
C ARG A 119 -4.81 6.45 -15.20
N PRO A 120 -6.09 6.84 -15.35
CA PRO A 120 -6.53 8.21 -15.11
C PRO A 120 -6.63 8.54 -13.61
N ASP A 121 -6.97 7.55 -12.77
CA ASP A 121 -6.88 7.67 -11.31
C ASP A 121 -5.50 7.17 -10.86
N GLY A 122 -4.66 8.08 -10.37
CA GLY A 122 -3.31 7.74 -9.95
C GLY A 122 -3.21 6.97 -8.64
N ARG A 123 -4.29 6.88 -7.84
CA ARG A 123 -4.23 6.22 -6.53
C ARG A 123 -3.88 4.74 -6.65
N LEU A 124 -3.15 4.22 -5.66
CA LEU A 124 -2.89 2.79 -5.51
C LEU A 124 -4.11 2.09 -4.92
N PHE A 125 -4.68 2.68 -3.86
CA PHE A 125 -5.93 2.26 -3.24
C PHE A 125 -7.04 3.25 -3.60
N THR A 126 -8.14 2.74 -4.14
CA THR A 126 -9.28 3.55 -4.62
C THR A 126 -10.41 3.65 -3.59
N GLU A 127 -10.37 2.81 -2.56
CA GLU A 127 -11.38 2.71 -1.51
C GLU A 127 -10.87 3.25 -0.16
N GLY A 128 -11.83 3.49 0.74
CA GLY A 128 -11.58 3.97 2.09
C GLY A 128 -11.18 5.46 2.17
N PRO A 129 -10.69 5.90 3.35
CA PRO A 129 -10.20 7.28 3.56
C PRO A 129 -9.01 7.61 2.64
N GLU A 130 -8.67 8.89 2.48
CA GLU A 130 -7.50 9.28 1.67
C GLU A 130 -6.18 8.71 2.23
N ASP A 131 -5.26 8.37 1.32
CA ASP A 131 -3.95 7.85 1.67
C ASP A 131 -3.01 8.96 2.18
N ARG A 132 -2.09 8.59 3.08
CA ARG A 132 -1.08 9.49 3.67
C ARG A 132 0.22 9.55 2.85
N PHE A 133 0.16 9.12 1.61
CA PHE A 133 1.27 9.09 0.66
C PHE A 133 0.75 9.43 -0.74
N GLN A 134 1.65 9.82 -1.63
CA GLN A 134 1.35 9.95 -3.05
C GLN A 134 2.08 8.87 -3.86
N THR A 135 1.36 8.27 -4.81
CA THR A 135 1.97 7.42 -5.83
C THR A 135 2.75 8.26 -6.85
N GLN A 136 3.65 7.64 -7.60
CA GLN A 136 4.34 8.28 -8.71
C GLN A 136 3.32 8.76 -9.76
N ARG A 137 2.28 7.97 -10.04
CA ARG A 137 1.23 8.39 -10.98
C ARG A 137 0.47 9.62 -10.49
N GLN A 138 0.18 9.74 -9.20
CA GLN A 138 -0.45 10.95 -8.64
C GLN A 138 0.45 12.18 -8.82
N LEU A 139 1.75 12.04 -8.55
CA LEU A 139 2.73 13.10 -8.77
C LEU A 139 2.77 13.53 -10.24
N ASP A 140 2.88 12.58 -11.18
CA ASP A 140 2.91 12.86 -12.62
C ASP A 140 1.65 13.59 -13.09
N LEU A 141 0.47 13.15 -12.63
CA LEU A 141 -0.80 13.79 -12.96
C LEU A 141 -0.88 15.21 -12.39
N SER A 142 -0.38 15.44 -11.16
CA SER A 142 -0.35 16.78 -10.57
C SER A 142 0.53 17.76 -11.35
N GLN A 143 1.63 17.28 -11.93
CA GLN A 143 2.56 18.09 -12.73
C GLN A 143 1.99 18.43 -14.12
N GLN A 144 1.16 17.55 -14.68
CA GLN A 144 0.48 17.78 -15.97
C GLN A 144 -0.64 18.82 -15.87
N VAL A 145 -1.16 19.07 -14.67
CA VAL A 145 -2.27 20.01 -14.43
C VAL A 145 -1.76 21.41 -14.01
N SER A 146 -0.44 21.61 -13.84
CA SER A 146 0.12 22.96 -13.66
C SER A 146 -0.24 23.83 -14.89
N PRO A 147 -0.94 24.97 -14.70
CA PRO A 147 -1.35 25.81 -15.83
C PRO A 147 -0.11 26.36 -16.55
N PRO A 148 -0.20 26.64 -17.87
CA PRO A 148 0.86 27.38 -18.54
C PRO A 148 1.05 28.71 -17.83
N ASP A 149 2.31 29.09 -17.60
CA ASP A 149 2.69 30.40 -17.09
C ASP A 149 1.84 31.47 -17.77
N VAL A 150 1.04 32.19 -16.98
CA VAL A 150 0.36 33.38 -17.49
C VAL A 150 1.46 34.38 -17.82
N GLU A 151 1.85 34.46 -19.09
CA GLU A 151 2.58 35.61 -19.63
C GLU A 151 1.75 36.85 -19.30
N MET A 152 2.14 37.54 -18.22
CA MET A 152 1.73 38.92 -18.01
C MET A 152 2.52 39.77 -19.01
N ASP A 153 1.95 39.95 -20.19
CA ASP A 153 2.32 41.07 -21.06
C ASP A 153 1.94 42.37 -20.32
N LEU A 154 2.98 43.14 -19.98
CA LEU A 154 2.94 44.48 -19.39
C LEU A 154 2.60 45.55 -20.43
#